data_AF-A0A2S2PV40-F1
#
_entry.id   AF-A0A2S2PV40-F1
#
_cell.length_a   1.000
_cell.length_b   1.000
_cell.length_c   1.000
_cell.angle_alpha   90.00
_cell.angle_beta   90.00
_cell.angle_gamma   90.00
#
_symmetry.space_group_name_H-M   'P 1'
#
loop_
_entity.id
_entity.type
_entity.pdbx_description
1 polymer ?
#
loop_
_entity_poly.entity_id
_entity_poly.type
_entity_poly.pdbx_seq_one_letter_code
_entity_poly.pdbx_strand_id
1 'polypeptide(L)'
;MKNIKLEFLPPNTTSLIQPLDIGVIQNLKVKYRATLVNYILEKIEDNLFEPKSTAIDISKKINILQAIQLISDSWRDISSSSTIKNCFRKCDFLEECQNIDQQLEPNFEE
;
A
#
# COMPACT_ATOMS: atom_id res chain seq x y z
N MET A 1 -7.72 25.31 12.57
CA MET A 1 -6.57 24.45 12.21
C MET A 1 -5.36 25.34 12.05
N LYS A 2 -4.35 25.25 12.91
CA LYS A 2 -3.13 26.07 12.84
C LYS A 2 -1.85 25.27 12.52
N ASN A 3 -1.95 23.94 12.46
CA ASN A 3 -0.81 23.02 12.36
C ASN A 3 -0.88 22.11 11.12
N ILE A 4 -1.66 22.50 10.10
CA ILE A 4 -1.77 21.75 8.84
C ILE A 4 -1.41 22.71 7.71
N LYS A 5 -0.38 22.36 6.93
CA LYS A 5 -0.03 23.03 5.69
C LYS A 5 -0.66 22.27 4.53
N LEU A 6 -1.39 22.98 3.67
CA LEU A 6 -1.96 22.44 2.45
C LEU A 6 -1.05 22.83 1.28
N GLU A 7 -0.65 21.85 0.49
CA GLU A 7 0.09 22.03 -0.76
C GLU A 7 -0.80 21.60 -1.92
N PHE A 8 -0.89 22.44 -2.96
CA PHE A 8 -1.68 22.14 -4.14
C PHE A 8 -0.77 21.65 -5.27
N LEU A 9 -1.14 20.55 -5.89
CA LEU A 9 -0.46 20.03 -7.07
C LEU A 9 -0.78 20.94 -8.27
N PRO A 10 0.16 21.15 -9.21
CA PRO A 10 -0.14 21.83 -10.46
C PRO A 10 -1.28 21.11 -11.22
N PRO A 11 -2.05 21.83 -12.03
CA PRO A 11 -3.15 21.23 -12.78
C PRO A 11 -2.66 20.08 -13.68
N ASN A 12 -3.46 19.00 -13.77
CA ASN A 12 -3.20 17.82 -14.62
C ASN A 12 -1.94 17.01 -14.28
N THR A 13 -1.43 17.11 -13.06
CA THR A 13 -0.22 16.36 -12.62
C THR A 13 -0.49 15.17 -11.71
N THR A 14 -1.77 14.84 -11.43
CA THR A 14 -2.17 13.73 -10.54
C THR A 14 -1.40 12.43 -10.83
N SER A 15 -1.38 11.98 -12.09
CA SER A 15 -0.70 10.73 -12.45
C SER A 15 0.83 10.77 -12.32
N LEU A 16 1.43 11.96 -12.19
CA LEU A 16 2.88 12.15 -12.15
C LEU A 16 3.40 12.33 -10.72
N ILE A 17 2.70 13.12 -9.90
CA ILE A 17 3.21 13.55 -8.60
C ILE A 17 2.30 13.20 -7.43
N GLN A 18 1.14 12.57 -7.66
CA GLN A 18 0.29 12.12 -6.55
C GLN A 18 0.70 10.70 -6.11
N PRO A 19 1.17 10.50 -4.87
CA PRO A 19 1.67 9.20 -4.42
C PRO A 19 0.64 8.06 -4.51
N LEU A 20 -0.64 8.39 -4.34
CA LEU A 20 -1.73 7.42 -4.46
C LEU A 20 -1.82 6.82 -5.87
N ASP A 21 -1.72 7.65 -6.89
CA ASP A 21 -1.81 7.27 -8.30
C ASP A 21 -0.50 6.67 -8.83
N ILE A 22 0.64 7.03 -8.24
CA ILE A 22 1.95 6.45 -8.59
C ILE A 22 2.06 4.95 -8.29
N GLY A 23 1.34 4.45 -7.28
CA GLY A 23 1.39 3.01 -7.03
C GLY A 23 0.71 2.52 -5.77
N VAL A 24 0.34 3.37 -4.81
CA VAL A 24 -0.33 2.90 -3.59
C VAL A 24 -1.66 2.23 -3.93
N ILE A 25 -2.50 2.87 -4.77
CA ILE A 25 -3.80 2.30 -5.16
C ILE A 25 -3.61 1.00 -5.96
N GLN A 26 -2.64 0.97 -6.87
CA GLN A 26 -2.34 -0.21 -7.67
C GLN A 26 -1.91 -1.39 -6.79
N ASN A 27 -0.96 -1.16 -5.88
CA ASN A 27 -0.45 -2.20 -4.99
C ASN A 27 -1.54 -2.70 -4.03
N LEU A 28 -2.36 -1.79 -3.48
CA LEU A 28 -3.49 -2.18 -2.65
C LEU A 28 -4.45 -3.10 -3.41
N LYS A 29 -4.80 -2.77 -4.66
CA LYS A 29 -5.66 -3.61 -5.52
C LYS A 29 -5.05 -4.98 -5.80
N VAL A 30 -3.73 -5.03 -6.05
CA VAL A 30 -3.00 -6.28 -6.28
C VAL A 30 -3.03 -7.17 -5.04
N LYS A 31 -2.70 -6.61 -3.87
CA LYS A 31 -2.72 -7.34 -2.60
C LYS A 31 -4.12 -7.81 -2.24
N TYR A 32 -5.13 -6.96 -2.39
CA TYR A 32 -6.53 -7.34 -2.19
C TYR A 32 -6.94 -8.53 -3.06
N ARG A 33 -6.61 -8.50 -4.36
CA ARG A 33 -6.93 -9.61 -5.28
C ARG A 33 -6.20 -10.90 -4.89
N ALA A 34 -4.94 -10.82 -4.48
CA ALA A 34 -4.19 -11.99 -4.03
C ALA A 34 -4.83 -12.62 -2.79
N THR A 35 -5.15 -11.81 -1.77
CA THR A 35 -5.82 -12.28 -0.55
C THR A 35 -7.19 -12.86 -0.85
N LEU A 36 -7.96 -12.23 -1.74
CA LEU A 36 -9.26 -12.74 -2.18
C LEU A 36 -9.15 -14.12 -2.86
N VAL A 37 -8.18 -14.30 -3.75
CA VAL A 37 -7.96 -15.59 -4.42
C VAL A 37 -7.58 -16.66 -3.39
N ASN A 38 -6.69 -16.35 -2.45
CA ASN A 38 -6.31 -17.29 -1.40
C ASN A 38 -7.51 -17.69 -0.53
N TYR A 39 -8.35 -16.72 -0.13
CA TYR A 39 -9.60 -16.99 0.59
C TYR A 39 -10.53 -17.91 -0.19
N ILE A 40 -10.67 -17.71 -1.50
CA ILE A 40 -11.51 -18.57 -2.35
C ILE A 40 -10.94 -19.98 -2.41
N LEU A 41 -9.62 -20.13 -2.58
CA LEU A 41 -8.94 -21.43 -2.60
C LEU A 41 -9.14 -22.18 -1.29
N GLU A 42 -8.95 -21.53 -0.15
CA GLU A 42 -9.20 -22.08 1.18
C GLU A 42 -10.65 -22.58 1.32
N LYS A 43 -11.63 -21.79 0.85
CA LYS A 43 -13.04 -22.20 0.87
C LYS A 43 -13.35 -23.35 -0.07
N ILE A 44 -12.62 -23.50 -1.18
CA ILE A 44 -12.76 -24.67 -2.05
C ILE A 44 -12.19 -25.91 -1.35
N GLU A 45 -11.03 -25.78 -0.69
CA GLU A 45 -10.39 -26.86 0.07
C GLU A 45 -11.27 -27.34 1.23
N ASP A 46 -11.89 -26.42 1.98
CA ASP A 46 -12.83 -26.74 3.06
C ASP A 46 -14.03 -27.60 2.58
N ASN A 47 -14.37 -27.54 1.29
CA ASN A 47 -15.50 -28.24 0.68
C ASN A 47 -15.10 -29.47 -0.16
N LEU A 48 -13.87 -30.00 0.01
CA LEU A 48 -13.32 -31.10 -0.80
C LEU A 48 -14.18 -32.37 -0.89
N PHE A 49 -15.09 -32.62 0.06
CA PHE A 49 -15.93 -33.82 0.10
C PHE A 49 -17.30 -33.68 -0.59
N GLU A 50 -17.72 -32.45 -0.95
CA GLU A 50 -18.91 -32.24 -1.79
C GLU A 50 -18.72 -31.07 -2.79
N PRO A 51 -18.68 -31.33 -4.10
CA PRO A 51 -18.42 -30.31 -5.11
C PRO A 51 -19.67 -29.45 -5.34
N LYS A 52 -19.89 -28.46 -4.48
CA LYS A 52 -21.12 -27.63 -4.51
C LYS A 52 -20.92 -26.17 -4.89
N SER A 53 -19.72 -25.62 -4.79
CA SER A 53 -19.50 -24.18 -4.98
C SER A 53 -18.31 -23.89 -5.89
N THR A 54 -18.55 -23.12 -6.96
CA THR A 54 -17.48 -22.59 -7.80
C THR A 54 -16.81 -21.38 -7.14
N ALA A 55 -15.66 -20.95 -7.65
CA ALA A 55 -15.02 -19.69 -7.24
C ALA A 55 -15.97 -18.48 -7.36
N ILE A 56 -16.85 -18.49 -8.36
CA ILE A 56 -17.85 -17.42 -8.57
C ILE A 56 -18.90 -17.45 -7.46
N ASP A 57 -19.38 -18.63 -7.06
CA ASP A 57 -20.39 -18.79 -6.01
C ASP A 57 -19.84 -18.35 -4.64
N ILE A 58 -18.58 -18.66 -4.36
CA ILE A 58 -17.89 -18.22 -3.14
C ILE A 58 -17.71 -16.70 -3.16
N SER A 59 -17.22 -16.15 -4.27
CA SER A 59 -17.00 -14.70 -4.42
C SER A 59 -18.28 -13.89 -4.22
N LYS A 60 -19.42 -14.38 -4.73
CA LYS A 60 -20.73 -13.72 -4.57
C LYS A 60 -21.25 -13.72 -3.14
N LYS A 61 -20.76 -14.63 -2.28
CA LYS A 61 -21.16 -14.72 -0.87
C LYS A 61 -20.34 -13.83 0.06
N ILE A 62 -19.31 -13.17 -0.46
CA ILE A 62 -18.48 -12.26 0.33
C ILE A 62 -19.33 -11.07 0.77
N ASN A 63 -19.49 -10.92 2.07
CA ASN A 63 -20.24 -9.81 2.64
C ASN A 63 -19.34 -8.57 2.86
N ILE A 64 -19.96 -7.44 3.22
CA ILE A 64 -19.26 -6.16 3.42
C ILE A 64 -18.19 -6.26 4.51
N LEU A 65 -18.45 -6.97 5.61
CA LEU A 65 -17.48 -7.12 6.70
C LEU A 65 -16.22 -7.85 6.21
N GLN A 66 -16.39 -8.95 5.47
CA GLN A 66 -15.28 -9.70 4.88
C GLN A 66 -14.50 -8.84 3.88
N ALA A 67 -15.19 -8.07 3.03
CA ALA A 67 -14.53 -7.16 2.10
C ALA A 67 -13.68 -6.10 2.83
N ILE A 68 -14.19 -5.52 3.92
CA ILE A 68 -13.44 -4.56 4.76
C ILE A 68 -12.22 -5.23 5.38
N GLN A 69 -12.35 -6.46 5.89
CA GLN A 69 -11.24 -7.22 6.46
C GLN A 69 -10.15 -7.49 5.41
N LEU A 70 -10.52 -7.95 4.21
CA LEU A 70 -9.59 -8.17 3.11
C LEU A 70 -8.84 -6.89 2.71
N ILE A 71 -9.53 -5.74 2.66
CA ILE A 71 -8.90 -4.44 2.39
C ILE A 71 -7.95 -4.05 3.52
N SER A 72 -8.37 -4.22 4.77
CA SER A 72 -7.56 -3.92 5.97
C SER A 72 -6.26 -4.75 5.99
N ASP A 73 -6.35 -6.04 5.70
CA ASP A 73 -5.18 -6.92 5.65
C ASP A 73 -4.24 -6.55 4.51
N SER A 74 -4.80 -6.22 3.34
CA SER A 74 -4.03 -5.74 2.19
C SER A 74 -3.34 -4.41 2.48
N TRP A 75 -4.01 -3.51 3.20
CA TRP A 75 -3.45 -2.24 3.65
C TRP A 75 -2.30 -2.44 4.64
N ARG A 76 -2.46 -3.36 5.59
CA ARG A 76 -1.41 -3.70 6.57
C ARG A 76 -0.16 -4.23 5.85
N ASP A 77 -0.32 -5.12 4.88
CA ASP A 77 0.80 -5.65 4.08
C ASP A 77 1.55 -4.54 3.33
N ILE A 78 0.86 -3.64 2.61
CA ILE A 78 1.53 -2.53 1.91
C ILE A 78 2.13 -1.48 2.86
N SER A 79 1.60 -1.36 4.08
CA SER A 79 2.08 -0.42 5.10
C SER A 79 3.34 -0.92 5.78
N SER A 80 3.46 -2.24 5.96
CA SER A 80 4.66 -2.90 6.48
C SER A 80 5.81 -2.94 5.46
N SER A 81 5.52 -2.76 4.17
CA SER A 81 6.53 -2.74 3.11
C SER A 81 7.11 -1.34 2.85
N SER A 82 8.12 -1.26 1.98
CA SER A 82 8.65 0.02 1.49
C SER A 82 7.79 0.68 0.40
N THR A 83 6.66 0.08 0.00
CA THR A 83 5.84 0.54 -1.13
C THR A 83 5.36 1.98 -0.96
N ILE A 84 4.77 2.32 0.19
CA ILE A 84 4.25 3.68 0.44
C ILE A 84 5.41 4.68 0.41
N LYS A 85 6.49 4.41 1.15
CA LYS A 85 7.69 5.25 1.16
C LYS A 85 8.26 5.48 -0.24
N ASN A 86 8.35 4.42 -1.05
CA ASN A 86 8.83 4.50 -2.43
C ASN A 86 7.91 5.34 -3.32
N CYS A 87 6.59 5.28 -3.15
CA CYS A 87 5.66 6.10 -3.92
C CYS A 87 5.82 7.59 -3.59
N PHE A 88 5.97 7.93 -2.31
CA PHE A 88 6.23 9.31 -1.88
C PHE A 88 7.60 9.81 -2.33
N ARG A 89 8.64 8.97 -2.24
CA ARG A 89 9.98 9.30 -2.75
C ARG A 89 9.97 9.58 -4.25
N LYS A 90 9.23 8.80 -5.04
CA LYS A 90 9.09 9.03 -6.49
C LYS A 90 8.36 10.32 -6.85
N CYS A 91 7.62 10.89 -5.90
CA CYS A 91 6.92 12.16 -6.04
C CYS A 91 7.69 13.32 -5.41
N ASP A 92 8.98 13.13 -5.09
CA ASP A 92 9.86 14.11 -4.44
C ASP A 92 9.38 14.65 -3.08
N PHE A 93 8.52 13.89 -2.37
CA PHE A 93 8.05 14.27 -1.03
C PHE A 93 8.98 13.85 0.12
N LEU A 94 10.00 13.05 -0.16
CA LEU A 94 10.98 12.62 0.84
C LEU A 94 12.34 13.13 0.40
N GLU A 95 12.92 14.05 1.18
CA GLU A 95 14.33 14.41 1.01
C GLU A 95 15.20 13.17 1.20
N GLU A 96 16.25 13.03 0.39
CA GLU A 96 17.32 12.10 0.72
C GLU A 96 17.86 12.49 2.09
N CYS A 97 17.83 11.58 3.06
CA CYS A 97 18.65 11.74 4.27
C CYS A 97 20.11 11.72 3.82
N GLN A 98 20.65 12.86 3.40
CA GLN A 98 22.08 13.04 3.32
C GLN A 98 22.60 12.89 4.75
N ASN A 99 23.47 11.91 4.97
CA ASN A 99 24.18 11.73 6.23
C ASN A 99 25.02 13.00 6.48
N ILE A 100 24.50 13.93 7.29
CA ILE A 100 25.20 15.16 7.68
C ILE A 100 26.23 14.86 8.81
N ASP A 101 26.29 13.62 9.33
CA ASP A 101 27.09 13.26 10.51
C ASP A 101 28.55 12.84 10.23
N GLN A 102 29.23 13.35 9.19
CA GLN A 102 30.65 13.00 8.97
C GLN A 102 31.65 14.14 8.70
N GLN A 103 31.29 15.42 8.83
CA GLN A 103 32.30 16.49 8.72
C GLN A 103 32.16 17.60 9.77
N LEU A 104 32.35 17.26 11.04
CA LEU A 104 32.78 18.21 12.07
C LEU A 104 33.70 17.49 13.07
N GLU A 105 34.90 17.07 12.64
CA GLU A 105 36.01 17.00 13.59
C GLU A 105 36.65 18.39 13.68
N PRO A 106 36.83 18.97 14.87
CA PRO A 106 37.56 20.22 15.01
C PRO A 106 39.05 19.97 14.75
N ASN A 107 39.60 20.64 13.74
CA ASN A 107 41.04 20.84 13.60
C ASN A 107 41.55 21.53 14.88
N PHE A 108 42.20 20.77 15.76
CA PHE A 108 43.14 21.32 16.72
C PHE A 108 44.47 21.49 15.98
N GLU A 109 44.75 22.71 15.51
CA GLU A 109 46.08 23.14 15.08
C GLU A 109 46.91 23.55 16.31
N GLU A 110 48.16 23.06 16.31
CA GLU A 110 49.36 23.37 17.13
C GLU A 110 49.25 23.63 18.65
#